data_AF-A0A7Y5Q1B7-F1
#
_entry.id   AF-A0A7Y5Q1B7-F1
#
_cell.length_a   1.000
_cell.length_b   1.000
_cell.length_c   1.000
_cell.angle_alpha   90.00
_cell.angle_beta   90.00
_cell.angle_gamma   90.00
#
_symmetry.space_group_name_H-M   'P 1'
#
loop_
_entity.id
_entity.type
_entity.pdbx_description
1 polymer ?
#
loop_
_entity_poly.entity_id
_entity_poly.type
_entity_poly.pdbx_seq_one_letter_code
_entity_poly.pdbx_strand_id
1 'polypeptide(L)'
;MRRIAALEDTLRRTGADATALAALREKPETKEIVDEMLLLATRFGVLTDTTAFLALEGTALGDASEIAATTERLGFDNASCRTGLDGVALQQNVALNRSQGWANFGNVLYNPAGELVDNRTVQTFAGRTYFRRGTRWIDGELALEGANREPDRTVTLGTPEYDTLVEELRAAGNAAQLAVDGDVLLRHKGQTVLVVRTGC
;
A
#
# COMPACT_ATOMS: atom_id res chain seq x y z
N MET A 1 -2.45 2.43 -12.29
CA MET A 1 -1.11 2.13 -12.85
C MET A 1 -0.43 3.39 -13.39
N ARG A 2 -0.82 3.91 -14.57
CA ARG A 2 -0.14 5.06 -15.20
C ARG A 2 -0.07 6.34 -14.36
N ARG A 3 -1.08 6.58 -13.50
CA ARG A 3 -1.17 7.77 -12.66
C ARG A 3 -0.10 7.82 -11.57
N ILE A 4 0.05 6.76 -10.76
CA ILE A 4 1.07 6.73 -9.69
C ILE A 4 2.49 6.83 -10.25
N ALA A 5 2.75 6.21 -11.40
CA ALA A 5 4.06 6.32 -12.08
C ALA A 5 4.31 7.72 -12.70
N ALA A 6 3.25 8.49 -13.02
CA ALA A 6 3.38 9.87 -13.47
C ALA A 6 3.64 10.82 -12.30
N LEU A 7 2.99 10.58 -11.16
CA LEU A 7 3.25 11.28 -9.90
C LEU A 7 4.70 11.07 -9.43
N GLU A 8 5.16 9.81 -9.42
CA GLU A 8 6.53 9.47 -9.05
C GLU A 8 7.57 10.12 -9.98
N ASP A 9 7.31 10.12 -11.29
CA ASP A 9 8.18 10.82 -12.24
C ASP A 9 8.17 12.34 -12.04
N THR A 10 7.03 12.91 -11.63
CA THR A 10 6.91 14.33 -11.29
C THR A 10 7.78 14.65 -10.09
N LEU A 11 7.69 13.86 -9.02
CA LEU A 11 8.51 14.02 -7.82
C LEU A 11 10.01 13.91 -8.15
N ARG A 12 10.38 12.92 -8.96
CA ARG A 12 11.76 12.64 -9.39
C ARG A 12 12.36 13.75 -10.26
N ARG A 13 11.57 14.34 -11.17
CA ARG A 13 12.00 15.50 -11.98
C ARG A 13 12.18 16.74 -11.11
N THR A 14 11.29 16.91 -10.14
CA THR A 14 11.21 18.10 -9.30
C THR A 14 12.36 18.13 -8.27
N GLY A 15 12.78 16.98 -7.73
CA GLY A 15 13.91 16.84 -6.81
C GLY A 15 15.32 16.84 -7.44
N ALA A 16 15.50 17.36 -8.66
CA ALA A 16 16.79 17.32 -9.37
C ALA A 16 17.89 18.25 -8.81
N ASP A 17 17.52 19.20 -7.94
CA ASP A 17 18.43 20.15 -7.28
C ASP A 17 18.25 20.02 -5.75
N ALA A 18 19.36 19.81 -5.03
CA ALA A 18 19.36 19.62 -3.57
C ALA A 18 18.83 20.85 -2.80
N THR A 19 19.01 22.06 -3.34
CA THR A 19 18.48 23.29 -2.72
C THR A 19 16.98 23.44 -2.99
N ALA A 20 16.56 23.06 -4.21
CA ALA A 20 15.15 22.96 -4.56
C ALA A 20 14.44 21.89 -3.73
N LEU A 21 15.11 20.79 -3.39
CA LEU A 21 14.57 19.67 -2.60
C LEU A 21 14.02 20.10 -1.23
N ALA A 22 14.81 20.89 -0.49
CA ALA A 22 14.39 21.40 0.82
C ALA A 22 13.21 22.38 0.70
N ALA A 23 13.22 23.24 -0.32
CA ALA A 23 12.11 24.16 -0.59
C ALA A 23 10.85 23.44 -1.09
N LEU A 24 10.97 22.26 -1.69
CA LEU A 24 9.86 21.45 -2.20
C LEU A 24 9.11 20.69 -1.11
N ARG A 25 9.80 20.29 -0.03
CA ARG A 25 9.16 19.66 1.15
C ARG A 25 8.06 20.55 1.73
N GLU A 26 8.32 21.85 1.77
CA GLU A 26 7.40 22.84 2.33
C GLU A 26 6.26 23.24 1.38
N LYS A 27 6.21 22.66 0.16
CA LYS A 27 5.21 23.03 -0.84
C LYS A 27 3.93 22.20 -0.73
N PRO A 28 2.74 22.83 -0.78
CA PRO A 28 1.46 22.12 -0.80
C PRO A 28 1.33 21.10 -1.93
N GLU A 29 1.91 21.38 -3.10
CA GLU A 29 1.83 20.49 -4.26
C GLU A 29 2.56 19.15 -4.03
N THR A 30 3.65 19.15 -3.24
CA THR A 30 4.37 17.92 -2.87
C THR A 30 3.50 17.05 -1.97
N LYS A 31 2.82 17.68 -1.00
CA LYS A 31 1.88 16.99 -0.12
C LYS A 31 0.73 16.36 -0.92
N GLU A 32 0.14 17.09 -1.86
CA GLU A 32 -0.94 16.56 -2.71
C GLU A 32 -0.49 15.35 -3.53
N ILE A 33 0.74 15.38 -4.08
CA ILE A 33 1.33 14.25 -4.80
C ILE A 33 1.49 13.04 -3.88
N VAL A 34 2.08 13.23 -2.69
CA VAL A 34 2.29 12.15 -1.71
C VAL A 34 0.96 11.55 -1.25
N ASP A 35 -0.02 12.40 -0.91
CA ASP A 35 -1.35 11.97 -0.50
C ASP A 35 -2.04 11.15 -1.62
N GLU A 36 -1.89 11.58 -2.87
CA GLU A 36 -2.45 10.85 -4.02
C GLU A 36 -1.72 9.52 -4.28
N MET A 37 -0.39 9.49 -4.15
CA MET A 37 0.38 8.24 -4.26
C MET A 37 -0.03 7.24 -3.19
N LEU A 38 -0.18 7.69 -1.95
CA LEU A 38 -0.65 6.86 -0.84
C LEU A 38 -2.08 6.37 -1.08
N LEU A 39 -2.99 7.24 -1.52
CA LEU A 39 -4.34 6.84 -1.89
C LEU A 39 -4.34 5.75 -2.97
N LEU A 40 -3.51 5.90 -4.00
CA LEU A 40 -3.43 4.90 -5.08
C LEU A 40 -2.83 3.58 -4.59
N ALA A 41 -1.80 3.63 -3.75
CA ALA A 41 -1.16 2.45 -3.18
C ALA A 41 -2.10 1.70 -2.23
N THR A 42 -2.80 2.40 -1.34
CA THR A 42 -3.67 1.77 -0.33
C THR A 42 -5.04 1.40 -0.87
N ARG A 43 -5.53 2.06 -1.92
CA ARG A 43 -6.81 1.69 -2.54
C ARG A 43 -6.64 0.59 -3.56
N PHE A 44 -5.65 0.71 -4.45
CA PHE A 44 -5.52 -0.17 -5.61
C PHE A 44 -4.32 -1.12 -5.55
N GLY A 45 -3.47 -1.03 -4.53
CA GLY A 45 -2.39 -1.99 -4.29
C GLY A 45 -1.27 -1.86 -5.30
N VAL A 46 -1.16 -0.69 -5.92
CA VAL A 46 -0.12 -0.38 -6.90
C VAL A 46 1.04 0.22 -6.15
N LEU A 47 2.08 -0.58 -5.92
CA LEU A 47 3.29 -0.12 -5.25
C LEU A 47 4.31 0.43 -6.24
N THR A 48 5.05 1.41 -5.76
CA THR A 48 6.18 2.08 -6.42
C THR A 48 7.38 2.03 -5.50
N ASP A 49 8.58 2.38 -5.96
CA ASP A 49 9.79 2.45 -5.10
C ASP A 49 9.61 3.32 -3.85
N THR A 50 8.70 4.29 -3.96
CA THR A 50 8.32 5.25 -2.92
C THR A 50 7.25 4.76 -1.95
N THR A 51 6.44 3.77 -2.32
CA THR A 51 5.33 3.23 -1.50
C THR A 51 5.51 1.74 -1.16
N ALA A 52 6.49 1.06 -1.76
CA ALA A 52 6.76 -0.36 -1.55
C ALA A 52 7.08 -0.71 -0.10
N PHE A 53 7.54 0.26 0.69
CA PHE A 53 7.74 0.07 2.13
C PHE A 53 6.45 -0.32 2.87
N LEU A 54 5.25 0.07 2.37
CA LEU A 54 3.97 -0.32 2.96
C LEU A 54 3.79 -1.85 3.05
N ALA A 55 4.49 -2.59 2.21
CA ALA A 55 4.48 -4.03 2.19
C ALA A 55 5.47 -4.67 3.18
N LEU A 56 6.36 -3.91 3.79
CA LEU A 56 7.34 -4.45 4.74
C LEU A 56 6.67 -4.79 6.08
N GLU A 57 7.04 -5.93 6.63
CA GLU A 57 6.53 -6.43 7.93
C GLU A 57 6.75 -5.43 9.07
N GLY A 58 7.89 -4.71 9.04
CA GLY A 58 8.27 -3.73 10.06
C GLY A 58 7.63 -2.34 9.91
N THR A 59 6.82 -2.11 8.87
CA THR A 59 6.18 -0.79 8.69
C THR A 59 4.99 -0.65 9.63
N ALA A 60 5.06 0.37 10.49
CA ALA A 60 4.00 0.77 11.41
C ALA A 60 2.78 1.30 10.64
N LEU A 61 1.89 0.39 10.26
CA LEU A 61 0.60 0.79 9.69
C LEU A 61 -0.22 1.52 10.76
N GLY A 62 -0.99 2.52 10.34
CA GLY A 62 -1.81 3.33 11.22
C GLY A 62 -1.19 4.63 11.72
N ASP A 63 0.09 4.88 11.42
CA ASP A 63 0.68 6.20 11.59
C ASP A 63 0.74 6.89 10.22
N ALA A 64 -0.37 7.55 9.82
CA ALA A 64 -0.42 8.28 8.55
C ALA A 64 0.68 9.34 8.44
N SER A 65 1.10 9.95 9.55
CA SER A 65 2.13 10.97 9.55
C SER A 65 3.49 10.36 9.22
N GLU A 66 3.85 9.26 9.86
CA GLU A 66 5.10 8.54 9.59
C GLU A 66 5.11 7.93 8.18
N ILE A 67 3.97 7.39 7.71
CA ILE A 67 3.81 6.84 6.37
C ILE A 67 4.00 7.94 5.31
N ALA A 68 3.37 9.11 5.49
CA ALA A 68 3.53 10.25 4.59
C ALA A 68 4.98 10.74 4.58
N ALA A 69 5.57 10.96 5.75
CA ALA A 69 6.97 11.39 5.87
C ALA A 69 7.96 10.38 5.25
N THR A 70 7.69 9.08 5.38
CA THR A 70 8.51 8.03 4.76
C THR A 70 8.38 8.03 3.24
N THR A 71 7.15 8.16 2.73
CA THR A 71 6.89 8.25 1.28
C THR A 71 7.58 9.45 0.67
N GLU A 72 7.48 10.60 1.34
CA GLU A 72 8.15 11.83 0.97
C GLU A 72 9.68 11.67 0.95
N ARG A 73 10.26 11.17 2.04
CA ARG A 73 11.71 10.91 2.14
C ARG A 73 12.20 10.00 1.01
N LEU A 74 11.59 8.84 0.84
CA LEU A 74 11.97 7.88 -0.22
C LEU A 74 11.82 8.49 -1.60
N GLY A 75 10.77 9.28 -1.81
CA GLY A 75 10.57 9.99 -3.07
C GLY A 75 11.70 10.97 -3.40
N PHE A 76 12.20 11.68 -2.39
CA PHE A 76 13.35 12.56 -2.56
C PHE A 76 14.67 11.80 -2.72
N ASP A 77 14.88 10.74 -1.96
CA ASP A 77 16.07 9.89 -2.10
C ASP A 77 16.13 9.29 -3.52
N ASN A 78 15.00 8.78 -4.02
CA ASN A 78 14.86 8.27 -5.38
C ASN A 78 15.05 9.36 -6.46
N ALA A 79 14.65 10.61 -6.17
CA ALA A 79 14.90 11.75 -7.07
C ALA A 79 16.39 12.06 -7.24
N SER A 80 17.15 11.89 -6.15
CA SER A 80 18.59 12.12 -6.10
C SER A 80 19.42 10.97 -6.70
N CYS A 81 18.88 9.75 -6.72
CA CYS A 81 19.54 8.58 -7.27
C CYS A 81 19.37 8.50 -8.81
N ARG A 82 20.43 8.88 -9.56
CA ARG A 82 20.37 8.97 -11.03
C ARG A 82 21.45 8.21 -11.78
N THR A 83 22.37 7.57 -11.07
CA THR A 83 23.53 6.88 -11.62
C THR A 83 23.77 5.57 -10.89
N GLY A 84 24.52 4.66 -11.49
CA GLY A 84 24.76 3.33 -10.90
C GLY A 84 23.57 2.38 -11.06
N LEU A 85 23.69 1.19 -10.49
CA LEU A 85 22.70 0.12 -10.61
C LEU A 85 21.36 0.51 -10.00
N ASP A 86 21.37 1.16 -8.83
CA ASP A 86 20.17 1.67 -8.15
C ASP A 86 19.37 2.62 -9.06
N GLY A 87 20.03 3.56 -9.73
CA GLY A 87 19.38 4.48 -10.67
C GLY A 87 18.76 3.75 -11.87
N VAL A 88 19.40 2.68 -12.35
CA VAL A 88 18.86 1.82 -13.42
C VAL A 88 17.64 1.05 -12.94
N ALA A 89 17.69 0.44 -11.75
CA ALA A 89 16.59 -0.29 -11.13
C ALA A 89 15.36 0.61 -10.97
N LEU A 90 15.54 1.82 -10.43
CA LEU A 90 14.46 2.83 -10.30
C LEU A 90 13.82 3.17 -11.66
N GLN A 91 14.63 3.39 -12.71
CA GLN A 91 14.08 3.66 -14.05
C GLN A 91 13.32 2.45 -14.62
N GLN A 92 13.81 1.24 -14.38
CA GLN A 92 13.13 0.02 -14.80
C GLN A 92 11.78 -0.16 -14.07
N ASN A 93 11.71 0.14 -12.78
CA ASN A 93 10.47 0.11 -12.00
C ASN A 93 9.42 1.11 -12.52
N VAL A 94 9.83 2.34 -12.83
CA VAL A 94 8.95 3.33 -13.48
C VAL A 94 8.44 2.81 -14.83
N ALA A 95 9.30 2.18 -15.64
CA ALA A 95 8.91 1.61 -16.92
C ALA A 95 7.95 0.42 -16.78
N LEU A 96 8.19 -0.48 -15.81
CA LEU A 96 7.30 -1.59 -15.46
C LEU A 96 5.91 -1.06 -15.07
N ASN A 97 5.85 -0.11 -14.13
CA ASN A 97 4.59 0.45 -13.65
C ASN A 97 3.81 1.22 -14.71
N ARG A 98 4.48 1.85 -15.68
CA ARG A 98 3.84 2.53 -16.83
C ARG A 98 3.28 1.58 -17.86
N SER A 99 4.00 0.51 -18.16
CA SER A 99 3.64 -0.49 -19.17
C SER A 99 2.66 -1.55 -18.66
N GLN A 100 2.43 -1.60 -17.34
CA GLN A 100 1.54 -2.54 -16.71
C GLN A 100 0.09 -2.41 -17.20
N GLY A 101 -0.35 -3.42 -17.95
CA GLY A 101 -1.71 -3.52 -18.50
C GLY A 101 -2.66 -4.41 -17.69
N TRP A 102 -2.14 -5.14 -16.69
CA TRP A 102 -2.88 -6.16 -15.91
C TRP A 102 -2.51 -6.07 -14.43
N ALA A 103 -3.31 -6.68 -13.55
CA ALA A 103 -3.08 -6.64 -12.10
C ALA A 103 -1.74 -7.33 -11.73
N ASN A 104 -0.91 -6.64 -10.95
CA ASN A 104 0.38 -7.14 -10.45
C ASN A 104 0.21 -7.74 -9.07
N PHE A 105 -0.26 -8.99 -9.01
CA PHE A 105 -0.54 -9.67 -7.74
C PHE A 105 0.71 -9.88 -6.87
N GLY A 106 1.89 -9.90 -7.48
CA GLY A 106 3.16 -10.03 -6.76
C GLY A 106 3.84 -8.70 -6.48
N ASN A 107 3.25 -7.55 -6.84
CA ASN A 107 3.86 -6.22 -6.66
C ASN A 107 5.37 -6.20 -6.99
N VAL A 108 5.75 -6.84 -8.11
CA VAL A 108 7.16 -7.13 -8.41
C VAL A 108 7.90 -5.84 -8.79
N LEU A 109 9.02 -5.57 -8.12
CA LEU A 109 9.90 -4.43 -8.36
C LEU A 109 11.37 -4.87 -8.34
N TYR A 110 12.24 -4.17 -9.06
CA TYR A 110 13.68 -4.29 -8.94
C TYR A 110 14.16 -3.69 -7.61
N ASN A 111 15.02 -4.41 -6.89
CA ASN A 111 15.72 -3.89 -5.71
C ASN A 111 16.98 -3.10 -6.12
N PRO A 112 17.69 -2.44 -5.18
CA PRO A 112 18.93 -1.71 -5.50
C PRO A 112 20.04 -2.57 -6.13
N ALA A 113 20.07 -3.87 -5.85
CA ALA A 113 21.00 -4.80 -6.49
C ALA A 113 20.62 -5.16 -7.95
N GLY A 114 19.48 -4.67 -8.45
CA GLY A 114 18.97 -4.96 -9.79
C GLY A 114 18.24 -6.30 -9.91
N GLU A 115 17.79 -6.87 -8.79
CA GLU A 115 17.06 -8.14 -8.74
C GLU A 115 15.56 -7.89 -8.65
N LEU A 116 14.75 -8.67 -9.36
CA LEU A 116 13.29 -8.63 -9.22
C LEU A 116 12.86 -9.29 -7.91
N VAL A 117 12.12 -8.56 -7.09
CA VAL A 117 11.58 -9.04 -5.80
C VAL A 117 10.07 -9.07 -5.86
N ASP A 118 9.49 -10.24 -5.60
CA ASP A 118 8.06 -10.47 -5.43
C ASP A 118 7.64 -10.11 -4.00
N ASN A 119 6.57 -9.33 -3.89
CA ASN A 119 6.01 -8.85 -2.65
C ASN A 119 4.59 -9.39 -2.42
N ARG A 120 4.52 -10.52 -1.70
CA ARG A 120 3.28 -11.26 -1.41
C ARG A 120 2.53 -10.80 -0.17
N THR A 121 3.07 -9.80 0.54
CA THR A 121 2.41 -9.22 1.72
C THR A 121 1.40 -8.13 1.32
N VAL A 122 1.20 -7.90 0.01
CA VAL A 122 0.15 -7.02 -0.50
C VAL A 122 -0.73 -7.77 -1.46
N GLN A 123 -2.04 -7.71 -1.22
CA GLN A 123 -3.03 -8.33 -2.10
C GLN A 123 -4.16 -7.37 -2.38
N THR A 124 -4.69 -7.44 -3.60
CA THR A 124 -5.86 -6.66 -4.00
C THR A 124 -6.99 -7.62 -4.39
N PHE A 125 -8.11 -7.53 -3.68
CA PHE A 125 -9.32 -8.30 -3.97
C PHE A 125 -10.56 -7.47 -3.64
N ALA A 126 -11.65 -7.71 -4.39
CA ALA A 126 -12.89 -6.92 -4.31
C ALA A 126 -12.67 -5.38 -4.40
N GLY A 127 -11.69 -4.94 -5.18
CA GLY A 127 -11.39 -3.51 -5.37
C GLY A 127 -10.74 -2.83 -4.16
N ARG A 128 -10.24 -3.60 -3.19
CA ARG A 128 -9.53 -3.14 -2.01
C ARG A 128 -8.16 -3.78 -1.91
N THR A 129 -7.25 -3.10 -1.21
CA THR A 129 -5.89 -3.57 -0.97
C THR A 129 -5.74 -3.96 0.48
N TYR A 130 -4.99 -5.02 0.72
CA TYR A 130 -4.70 -5.53 2.04
C TYR A 130 -3.20 -5.70 2.21
N PHE A 131 -2.71 -5.27 3.35
CA PHE A 131 -1.33 -5.38 3.76
C PHE A 131 -1.21 -6.42 4.87
N ARG A 132 -0.31 -7.38 4.72
CA ARG A 132 -0.07 -8.44 5.71
C ARG A 132 0.87 -7.93 6.81
N ARG A 133 0.49 -8.19 8.06
CA ARG A 133 1.30 -8.03 9.27
C ARG A 133 1.20 -9.32 10.08
N GLY A 134 2.25 -10.12 10.06
CA GLY A 134 2.31 -11.46 10.63
C GLY A 134 1.26 -12.36 9.97
N THR A 135 0.29 -12.79 10.74
CA THR A 135 -0.84 -13.60 10.28
C THR A 135 -2.09 -12.78 9.96
N ARG A 136 -2.05 -11.44 10.10
CA ARG A 136 -3.20 -10.56 9.91
C ARG A 136 -3.11 -9.78 8.62
N TRP A 137 -4.21 -9.70 7.90
CA TRP A 137 -4.41 -8.81 6.75
C TRP A 137 -5.11 -7.54 7.20
N ILE A 138 -4.64 -6.39 6.75
CA ILE A 138 -5.14 -5.08 7.14
C ILE A 138 -5.57 -4.34 5.89
N ASP A 139 -6.84 -3.97 5.83
CA ASP A 139 -7.41 -3.14 4.76
C ASP A 139 -6.64 -1.82 4.61
N GLY A 140 -6.33 -1.44 3.37
CA GLY A 140 -5.55 -0.26 3.06
C GLY A 140 -6.17 1.06 3.53
N GLU A 141 -7.50 1.14 3.62
CA GLU A 141 -8.16 2.30 4.26
C GLU A 141 -7.80 2.40 5.75
N LEU A 142 -7.75 1.26 6.45
CA LEU A 142 -7.37 1.19 7.86
C LEU A 142 -5.86 1.36 8.06
N ALA A 143 -5.06 1.00 7.05
CA ALA A 143 -3.61 1.14 7.08
C ALA A 143 -3.14 2.59 7.24
N LEU A 144 -3.97 3.57 6.84
CA LEU A 144 -3.69 5.00 7.04
C LEU A 144 -4.42 5.58 8.28
N GLU A 145 -5.52 4.97 8.73
CA GLU A 145 -6.38 5.54 9.79
C GLU A 145 -6.11 4.98 11.20
N GLY A 146 -5.22 4.01 11.33
CA GLY A 146 -4.85 3.39 12.61
C GLY A 146 -5.01 1.87 12.56
N ALA A 147 -4.01 1.15 12.08
CA ALA A 147 -4.04 -0.32 12.02
C ALA A 147 -3.99 -0.99 13.41
N ASN A 148 -3.49 -0.29 14.43
CA ASN A 148 -3.55 -0.68 15.85
C ASN A 148 -4.82 -0.19 16.57
N ARG A 149 -5.82 0.28 15.84
CA ARG A 149 -7.12 0.61 16.43
C ARG A 149 -7.78 -0.68 16.90
N GLU A 150 -8.24 -0.68 18.15
CA GLU A 150 -9.09 -1.75 18.69
C GLU A 150 -10.30 -1.95 17.75
N PRO A 151 -10.58 -3.19 17.33
CA PRO A 151 -11.71 -3.45 16.46
C PRO A 151 -13.01 -3.06 17.16
N ASP A 152 -13.88 -2.36 16.45
CA ASP A 152 -15.22 -2.03 16.95
C ASP A 152 -16.06 -3.31 17.15
N ARG A 153 -15.69 -4.38 16.44
CA ARG A 153 -16.35 -5.69 16.47
C ARG A 153 -15.34 -6.80 16.14
N THR A 154 -15.36 -7.89 16.90
CA THR A 154 -14.57 -9.09 16.59
C THR A 154 -15.51 -10.26 16.32
N VAL A 155 -15.31 -10.94 15.20
CA VAL A 155 -16.10 -12.05 14.67
C VAL A 155 -15.16 -13.25 14.49
N THR A 156 -15.54 -14.40 15.05
CA THR A 156 -14.75 -15.63 14.91
C THR A 156 -15.27 -16.46 13.75
N LEU A 157 -14.37 -16.94 12.89
CA LEU A 157 -14.72 -17.81 11.76
C LEU A 157 -15.51 -19.04 12.24
N GLY A 158 -16.56 -19.39 11.49
CA GLY A 158 -17.39 -20.56 11.78
C GLY A 158 -18.47 -20.35 12.86
N THR A 159 -18.65 -19.12 13.34
CA THR A 159 -19.77 -18.75 14.22
C THR A 159 -20.99 -18.26 13.42
N PRO A 160 -22.22 -18.28 13.98
CA PRO A 160 -23.38 -17.68 13.33
C PRO A 160 -23.22 -16.19 13.02
N GLU A 161 -22.39 -15.50 13.81
CA GLU A 161 -22.01 -14.12 13.57
C GLU A 161 -21.17 -13.95 12.29
N TYR A 162 -20.27 -14.90 12.04
CA TYR A 162 -19.51 -14.98 10.80
C TYR A 162 -20.40 -15.22 9.59
N ASP A 163 -21.38 -16.13 9.68
CA ASP A 163 -22.33 -16.37 8.59
C ASP A 163 -23.12 -15.11 8.24
N THR A 164 -23.52 -14.34 9.26
CA THR A 164 -24.18 -13.04 9.08
C THR A 164 -23.26 -12.06 8.34
N LEU A 165 -21.99 -11.95 8.76
CA LEU A 165 -21.00 -11.08 8.11
C LEU A 165 -20.75 -11.49 6.64
N VAL A 166 -20.68 -12.79 6.35
CA VAL A 166 -20.53 -13.32 4.99
C VAL A 166 -21.69 -12.88 4.11
N GLU A 167 -22.93 -13.01 4.57
CA GLU A 167 -24.11 -12.61 3.81
C GLU A 167 -24.15 -11.09 3.57
N GLU A 168 -23.77 -10.29 4.58
CA GLU A 168 -23.67 -8.84 4.42
C GLU A 168 -22.61 -8.44 3.40
N LEU A 169 -21.42 -9.04 3.45
CA LEU A 169 -20.35 -8.79 2.49
C LEU A 169 -20.71 -9.31 1.10
N ARG A 170 -21.40 -10.46 1.00
CA ARG A 170 -21.90 -11.01 -0.28
C ARG A 170 -22.89 -10.06 -0.92
N ALA A 171 -23.84 -9.53 -0.15
CA ALA A 171 -24.80 -8.53 -0.64
C ALA A 171 -24.11 -7.24 -1.12
N ALA A 172 -22.97 -6.88 -0.53
CA ALA A 172 -22.14 -5.74 -0.93
C ALA A 172 -21.13 -6.04 -2.07
N GLY A 173 -21.10 -7.27 -2.60
CA GLY A 173 -20.12 -7.68 -3.62
C GLY A 173 -18.68 -7.86 -3.10
N ASN A 174 -18.51 -7.96 -1.78
CA ASN A 174 -17.25 -7.89 -1.07
C ASN A 174 -16.85 -9.17 -0.32
N ALA A 175 -17.58 -10.28 -0.51
CA ALA A 175 -17.31 -11.55 0.20
C ALA A 175 -15.89 -12.11 -0.03
N ALA A 176 -15.25 -11.77 -1.16
CA ALA A 176 -13.87 -12.16 -1.44
C ALA A 176 -12.88 -11.63 -0.39
N GLN A 177 -13.26 -10.61 0.41
CA GLN A 177 -12.42 -10.08 1.47
C GLN A 177 -12.13 -11.09 2.60
N LEU A 178 -12.93 -12.14 2.71
CA LEU A 178 -12.77 -13.20 3.70
C LEU A 178 -11.93 -14.39 3.18
N ALA A 179 -11.55 -14.38 1.90
CA ALA A 179 -10.87 -15.49 1.23
C ALA A 179 -9.36 -15.54 1.48
N VAL A 180 -8.81 -14.65 2.31
CA VAL A 180 -7.39 -14.63 2.68
C VAL A 180 -7.05 -15.64 3.76
N ASP A 181 -5.81 -16.15 3.70
CA ASP A 181 -5.25 -16.99 4.76
C ASP A 181 -4.72 -16.11 5.90
N GLY A 182 -5.37 -16.19 7.06
CA GLY A 182 -5.08 -15.39 8.25
C GLY A 182 -6.28 -14.61 8.80
N ASP A 183 -6.03 -13.88 9.88
CA ASP A 183 -6.99 -12.90 10.41
C ASP A 183 -7.16 -11.76 9.40
N VAL A 184 -8.33 -11.12 9.35
CA VAL A 184 -8.54 -9.94 8.51
C VAL A 184 -9.20 -8.81 9.29
N LEU A 185 -8.57 -7.63 9.25
CA LEU A 185 -9.09 -6.38 9.77
C LEU A 185 -9.62 -5.56 8.59
N LEU A 186 -10.95 -5.37 8.54
CA LEU A 186 -11.63 -4.73 7.41
C LEU A 186 -12.61 -3.66 7.85
N ARG A 187 -12.89 -2.71 6.94
CA ARG A 187 -13.96 -1.72 7.14
C ARG A 187 -15.27 -2.27 6.57
N HIS A 188 -16.31 -2.37 7.41
CA HIS A 188 -17.66 -2.80 6.99
C HIS A 188 -18.73 -1.98 7.71
N LYS A 189 -19.66 -1.39 6.95
CA LYS A 189 -20.75 -0.53 7.47
C LYS A 189 -20.27 0.56 8.46
N GLY A 190 -19.10 1.14 8.20
CA GLY A 190 -18.48 2.16 9.04
C GLY A 190 -17.70 1.63 10.26
N GLN A 191 -17.83 0.34 10.57
CA GLN A 191 -17.12 -0.32 11.67
C GLN A 191 -15.81 -0.95 11.21
N THR A 192 -14.85 -0.97 12.11
CA THR A 192 -13.61 -1.75 12.02
C THR A 192 -13.88 -3.16 12.54
N VAL A 193 -13.85 -4.15 11.66
CA VAL A 193 -14.21 -5.53 11.99
C VAL A 193 -12.98 -6.42 11.99
N LEU A 194 -12.68 -6.93 13.19
CA LEU A 194 -11.90 -8.12 13.54
C LEU A 194 -12.47 -9.42 12.97
N VAL A 195 -11.97 -10.04 11.89
CA VAL A 195 -12.28 -11.46 11.63
C VAL A 195 -11.11 -12.33 12.06
N VAL A 196 -11.33 -13.17 13.08
CA VAL A 196 -10.32 -14.06 13.64
C VAL A 196 -10.52 -15.47 13.11
N ARG A 197 -9.44 -16.06 12.58
CA ARG A 197 -9.42 -17.49 12.25
C ARG A 197 -8.89 -18.26 13.45
N THR A 198 -9.78 -18.87 14.22
CA THR A 198 -9.34 -19.90 15.17
C THR A 198 -8.72 -21.05 14.38
N GLY A 199 -7.47 -21.38 14.68
CA GLY A 199 -6.69 -22.38 13.96
C GLY A 199 -7.47 -23.68 13.78
N CYS A 200 -7.46 -24.21 12.55
CA CYS A 200 -7.89 -25.56 12.26
C CYS A 200 -6.91 -26.58 12.84
#